data_AF-A0A3D4JUD1-F1
#
_entry.id   AF-A0A3D4JUD1-F1
#
_cell.length_a   1.000
_cell.length_b   1.000
_cell.length_c   1.000
_cell.angle_alpha   90.00
_cell.angle_beta   90.00
_cell.angle_gamma   90.00
#
_symmetry.space_group_name_H-M   'P 1'
#
loop_
_entity.id
_entity.type
_entity.pdbx_description
1 polymer ?
#
loop_
_entity_poly.entity_id
_entity_poly.type
_entity_poly.pdbx_seq_one_letter_code
_entity_poly.pdbx_strand_id
1 'polypeptide(L)'
;MKNDTRNIFEKSAELIGGLQIFLSPFLIGTAISAIIYFSNPNNFTLVIAIVLLLLATGIGIKLATKIYRSKEGTIDFISKTDSTPEIDKILNKEKNDHR
;
A
#
# COMPACT_ATOMS: atom_id res chain seq x y z
N MET A 1 -15.30 2.77 -18.28
CA MET A 1 -15.69 2.07 -17.03
C MET A 1 -15.43 0.59 -17.30
N LYS A 2 -14.39 -0.02 -16.70
CA LYS A 2 -14.03 -1.43 -16.96
C LYS A 2 -15.17 -2.29 -16.42
N ASN A 3 -15.76 -3.16 -17.25
CA ASN A 3 -16.82 -4.07 -16.84
C ASN A 3 -16.30 -4.91 -15.67
N ASP A 4 -16.92 -4.76 -14.50
CA ASP A 4 -16.50 -5.38 -13.25
C ASP A 4 -16.98 -6.84 -13.23
N THR A 5 -16.29 -7.71 -13.96
CA THR A 5 -16.47 -9.17 -13.89
C THR A 5 -15.55 -9.79 -12.85
N ARG A 6 -15.11 -9.03 -11.83
CA ARG A 6 -14.23 -9.54 -10.80
C ARG A 6 -15.00 -10.39 -9.81
N ASN A 7 -14.52 -11.61 -9.61
CA ASN A 7 -15.14 -12.54 -8.69
C ASN A 7 -15.01 -12.02 -7.24
N ILE A 8 -15.87 -12.45 -6.33
CA ILE A 8 -15.86 -11.97 -4.93
C ILE A 8 -14.49 -12.14 -4.25
N PHE A 9 -13.75 -13.19 -4.62
CA PHE A 9 -12.40 -13.46 -4.13
C PHE A 9 -11.39 -12.41 -4.59
N GLU A 10 -11.42 -12.01 -5.86
CA GLU A 10 -10.53 -10.99 -6.42
C GLU A 10 -10.78 -9.63 -5.77
N LYS A 11 -12.04 -9.28 -5.56
CA LYS A 11 -12.43 -8.03 -4.89
C LYS A 11 -11.95 -8.00 -3.43
N SER A 12 -12.00 -9.14 -2.75
CA SER A 12 -11.50 -9.29 -1.38
C SER A 12 -9.98 -9.17 -1.32
N ALA A 13 -9.28 -9.85 -2.22
CA ALA A 13 -7.83 -9.76 -2.34
C ALA A 13 -7.38 -8.31 -2.63
N GLU A 14 -8.05 -7.61 -3.53
CA GLU A 14 -7.80 -6.20 -3.82
C GLU A 14 -8.04 -5.27 -2.63
N LEU A 15 -9.02 -5.58 -1.78
CA LEU A 15 -9.24 -4.82 -0.56
C LEU A 15 -8.10 -5.04 0.44
N ILE A 16 -7.66 -6.29 0.59
CA ILE A 16 -6.53 -6.65 1.47
C ILE A 16 -5.24 -6.00 0.98
N GLY A 17 -4.97 -6.02 -0.33
CA GLY A 17 -3.81 -5.35 -0.92
C GLY A 17 -3.86 -3.84 -0.72
N GLY A 18 -5.03 -3.22 -0.90
CA GLY A 18 -5.21 -1.80 -0.60
C GLY A 18 -4.96 -1.45 0.86
N LEU A 19 -5.40 -2.32 1.79
CA LEU A 19 -5.13 -2.16 3.21
C LEU A 19 -3.63 -2.29 3.51
N GLN A 20 -2.93 -3.26 2.93
CA GLN A 20 -1.48 -3.42 3.08
C GLN A 20 -0.71 -2.18 2.59
N ILE A 21 -1.10 -1.60 1.46
CA ILE A 21 -0.53 -0.36 0.94
C ILE A 21 -0.80 0.82 1.87
N PHE A 22 -2.01 0.93 2.42
CA PHE A 22 -2.36 1.98 3.40
C PHE A 22 -1.50 1.86 4.67
N LEU A 23 -1.27 0.63 5.14
CA LEU A 23 -0.53 0.38 6.37
C LEU A 23 0.88 0.97 6.35
N SER A 24 1.58 1.02 5.20
CA SER A 24 2.98 1.45 5.18
C SER A 24 3.18 2.93 5.60
N PRO A 25 2.55 3.93 4.97
CA PRO A 25 2.64 5.32 5.46
C PRO A 25 1.94 5.52 6.80
N PHE A 26 0.86 4.78 7.08
CA PHE A 26 0.12 4.90 8.33
C PHE A 26 0.95 4.47 9.54
N LEU A 27 1.61 3.31 9.47
CA LEU A 27 2.44 2.78 10.56
C LEU A 27 3.68 3.66 10.80
N ILE A 28 4.35 4.11 9.74
CA ILE A 28 5.49 5.02 9.84
C ILE A 28 5.05 6.34 10.49
N GLY A 29 3.95 6.93 10.01
CA GLY A 29 3.41 8.15 10.59
C GLY A 29 2.99 7.98 12.05
N THR A 30 2.35 6.85 12.39
CA THR A 30 1.97 6.51 13.77
C THR A 30 3.19 6.39 14.66
N ALA A 31 4.25 5.72 14.21
CA ALA A 31 5.50 5.60 14.96
C ALA A 31 6.14 6.97 15.22
N ILE A 32 6.21 7.83 14.20
CA ILE A 32 6.75 9.20 14.32
C ILE A 32 5.90 10.02 15.30
N SER A 33 4.57 10.02 15.15
CA SER A 33 3.65 10.70 16.07
C SER A 33 3.79 10.21 17.50
N ALA A 34 3.93 8.90 17.71
CA ALA A 34 4.13 8.31 19.02
C ALA A 34 5.45 8.75 19.65
N ILE A 35 6.56 8.71 18.89
CA ILE A 35 7.88 9.17 19.36
C ILE A 35 7.79 10.63 19.80
N ILE A 36 7.15 11.52 19.02
CA ILE A 36 7.01 12.94 19.36
C ILE A 36 6.23 13.15 20.66
N TYR A 37 5.09 12.48 20.82
CA TYR A 37 4.27 12.62 22.02
C TYR A 37 4.95 12.03 23.26
N PHE A 38 5.44 10.78 23.18
CA PHE A 38 6.02 10.10 24.34
C PHE A 38 7.38 10.67 24.76
N SER A 39 8.12 11.33 23.85
CA SER A 39 9.38 12.00 24.22
C SER A 39 9.17 13.21 25.14
N ASN A 40 8.03 13.90 25.02
CA ASN A 40 7.68 15.03 25.88
C ASN A 40 6.14 15.15 25.95
N PRO A 41 5.48 14.39 26.83
CA PRO A 41 4.02 14.32 26.87
C PRO A 41 3.43 15.62 27.43
N ASN A 42 2.90 16.46 26.53
CA ASN A 42 2.20 17.69 26.88
C ASN A 42 1.08 17.98 25.85
N ASN A 43 0.26 18.99 26.11
CA ASN A 43 -0.86 19.34 25.22
C ASN A 43 -0.40 19.77 23.82
N PHE A 44 0.75 20.44 23.73
CA PHE A 44 1.28 20.93 22.46
C PHE A 44 1.81 19.78 21.57
N THR A 45 2.57 18.84 22.13
CA THR A 45 3.06 17.65 21.43
C THR A 45 1.92 16.70 21.06
N LEU A 46 0.86 16.64 21.87
CA LEU A 46 -0.36 15.90 21.55
C LEU A 46 -1.03 16.46 20.28
N VAL A 47 -1.21 17.78 20.18
CA VAL A 47 -1.79 18.42 18.99
C VAL A 47 -0.94 18.12 17.75
N ILE A 48 0.39 18.25 17.85
CA ILE A 48 1.30 17.93 16.74
C ILE A 48 1.18 16.45 16.33
N ALA A 49 1.17 15.54 17.29
CA ALA A 49 1.06 14.11 17.03
C ALA A 49 -0.25 13.74 16.32
N ILE A 50 -1.37 14.37 16.71
CA ILE A 50 -2.68 14.19 16.04
C ILE A 50 -2.61 14.72 14.60
N VAL A 51 -2.06 15.92 14.38
CA VAL A 51 -1.94 16.49 13.03
C VAL A 51 -1.10 15.58 12.14
N LEU A 52 0.04 15.09 12.62
CA LEU A 52 0.89 14.15 11.88
C LEU A 52 0.18 12.82 11.59
N LEU A 53 -0.57 12.29 12.55
CA LEU A 53 -1.34 11.05 12.36
C LEU A 53 -2.43 11.21 11.30
N LEU A 54 -3.12 12.35 11.29
CA LEU A 54 -4.12 12.68 10.26
C LEU A 54 -3.48 12.82 8.88
N LEU A 55 -2.32 13.46 8.78
CA LEU A 55 -1.57 13.58 7.52
C LEU A 55 -1.13 12.20 7.01
N ALA A 56 -0.57 11.36 7.87
CA ALA A 56 -0.17 10.00 7.52
C ALA A 56 -1.36 9.15 7.04
N THR A 57 -2.50 9.26 7.72
CA THR A 57 -3.76 8.61 7.34
C THR A 57 -4.24 9.09 5.97
N GLY A 58 -4.24 10.40 5.73
CA GLY A 58 -4.64 10.98 4.44
C GLY A 58 -3.74 10.54 3.29
N ILE A 59 -2.42 10.52 3.50
CA ILE A 59 -1.45 10.03 2.51
C ILE A 59 -1.67 8.54 2.23
N GLY A 60 -1.85 7.72 3.27
CA GLY A 60 -2.12 6.30 3.12
C GLY A 60 -3.39 6.01 2.31
N ILE A 61 -4.50 6.67 2.63
CA ILE A 61 -5.77 6.50 1.91
C ILE A 61 -5.61 6.93 0.46
N LYS A 62 -4.94 8.06 0.21
CA LYS A 62 -4.69 8.57 -1.14
C LYS A 62 -3.87 7.59 -1.97
N LEU A 63 -2.82 7.01 -1.41
CA LEU A 63 -1.97 6.02 -2.09
C LEU A 63 -2.74 4.72 -2.36
N ALA A 64 -3.39 4.15 -1.34
CA ALA A 64 -4.18 2.93 -1.48
C ALA A 64 -5.28 3.09 -2.54
N THR A 65 -6.02 4.21 -2.50
CA THR A 65 -7.08 4.50 -3.48
C THR A 65 -6.53 4.69 -4.88
N LYS A 66 -5.38 5.37 -5.02
CA LYS A 66 -4.72 5.58 -6.32
C LYS A 66 -4.33 4.24 -6.95
N ILE A 67 -3.78 3.31 -6.17
CA ILE A 67 -3.34 2.01 -6.66
C ILE A 67 -4.53 1.06 -6.91
N TYR A 68 -5.53 1.06 -6.02
CA TYR A 68 -6.78 0.29 -6.20
C TYR A 68 -7.55 0.66 -7.48
N ARG A 69 -7.53 1.95 -7.84
CA ARG A 69 -8.15 2.44 -9.09
C ARG A 69 -7.23 2.36 -10.31
N SER A 70 -5.98 1.92 -10.15
CA SER A 70 -5.06 1.74 -11.27
C SER A 70 -5.53 0.59 -12.17
N LYS A 71 -5.00 0.51 -13.40
CA LYS A 71 -5.35 -0.57 -14.33
C LYS A 71 -4.91 -1.95 -13.84
N GLU A 72 -3.87 -1.96 -13.01
CA GLU A 72 -3.15 -3.14 -12.51
C GLU A 72 -3.74 -3.62 -11.18
N GLY A 73 -4.24 -2.70 -10.35
CA GLY A 73 -4.80 -3.03 -9.03
C GLY A 73 -3.73 -3.12 -7.94
N THR A 74 -4.16 -3.41 -6.72
CA THR A 74 -3.28 -3.48 -5.53
C THR A 74 -2.50 -4.77 -5.45
N ILE A 75 -3.10 -5.90 -5.85
CA ILE A 75 -2.43 -7.20 -5.84
C ILE A 75 -1.31 -7.24 -6.89
N ASP A 76 -1.54 -6.72 -8.10
CA ASP A 76 -0.48 -6.66 -9.12
C ASP A 76 0.66 -5.72 -8.70
N PHE A 77 0.32 -4.59 -8.05
CA PHE A 77 1.31 -3.68 -7.49
C PHE A 77 2.19 -4.37 -6.44
N ILE A 78 1.57 -5.06 -5.48
CA ILE A 78 2.31 -5.81 -4.44
C ILE A 78 3.16 -6.90 -5.09
N SER A 79 2.59 -7.69 -5.99
CA SER A 79 3.29 -8.75 -6.73
C SER A 79 4.57 -8.22 -7.40
N LYS A 80 4.50 -7.11 -8.14
CA LYS A 80 5.68 -6.50 -8.77
C LYS A 80 6.72 -5.98 -7.79
N THR A 81 6.29 -5.61 -6.59
CA THR A 81 7.19 -5.10 -5.54
C THR A 81 7.91 -6.25 -4.85
N ASP A 82 7.24 -7.41 -4.71
CA ASP A 82 7.77 -8.61 -4.07
C ASP A 82 8.52 -9.54 -5.05
N SER A 83 8.25 -9.44 -6.35
CA SER A 83 8.91 -10.23 -7.39
C SER A 83 10.42 -9.96 -7.45
N THR A 84 11.21 -11.02 -7.57
CA THR A 84 12.62 -10.91 -7.95
C THR A 84 12.69 -10.68 -9.47
N PRO A 85 13.09 -9.48 -9.96
CA PRO A 85 12.98 -9.12 -11.38
C PRO A 85 13.85 -9.99 -12.30
N GLU A 86 14.89 -10.64 -11.76
CA GLU A 86 15.74 -11.57 -12.49
C GLU A 86 15.05 -12.89 -12.78
N ILE A 87 14.26 -13.43 -11.84
CA ILE A 87 13.54 -14.70 -12.01
C ILE A 87 12.39 -14.54 -13.01
N ASP A 88 11.68 -13.42 -12.99
CA ASP A 88 10.64 -13.10 -13.98
C ASP A 88 11.22 -12.99 -15.40
N LYS A 89 12.44 -12.46 -15.56
CA LYS A 89 13.12 -12.41 -16.86
C LYS A 89 13.53 -13.80 -17.36
N ILE A 90 14.00 -14.68 -16.46
CA ILE A 90 14.41 -16.04 -16.80
C ILE A 90 13.18 -16.86 -17.25
N LEU A 91 12.08 -16.82 -16.48
CA LEU A 91 10.84 -17.51 -16.82
C LEU A 91 10.23 -17.06 -18.16
N ASN A 92 10.26 -15.75 -18.44
CA ASN A 92 9.77 -15.22 -19.72
C ASN A 92 10.68 -15.55 -20.90
N LYS A 93 11.99 -15.74 -20.68
CA LYS A 93 12.93 -16.14 -21.73
C LYS A 93 12.75 -17.62 -22.11
N GLU A 94 12.68 -18.52 -21.12
CA GLU A 94 12.44 -19.95 -21.38
C GLU A 94 11.10 -20.22 -22.10
N LYS A 95 10.05 -19.48 -21.75
CA LYS A 95 8.74 -19.60 -22.40
C LYS A 95 8.75 -19.19 -23.88
N ASN A 96 9.67 -18.32 -24.30
CA ASN A 96 9.80 -17.89 -25.69
C ASN A 96 10.78 -18.77 -26.50
N ASP A 97 11.76 -19.42 -25.86
CA ASP A 97 12.70 -20.34 -26.52
C ASP A 97 12.10 -21.74 -26.79
N HIS A 98 11.03 -22.12 -26.09
CA HIS A 98 10.34 -23.40 -26.26
C HIS A 98 9.09 -23.34 -27.15
N ARG A 99 8.95 -22.31 -27.99
CA ARG A 99 7.82 -22.11 -28.90
C ARG A 99 8.28 -22.06 -30.35
#